data_AF-A0A838UXD0-F1
#
_entry.id   AF-A0A838UXD0-F1
#
_cell.length_a   1.000
_cell.length_b   1.000
_cell.length_c   1.000
_cell.angle_alpha   90.00
_cell.angle_beta   90.00
_cell.angle_gamma   90.00
#
_symmetry.space_group_name_H-M   'P 1'
#
loop_
_entity.id
_entity.type
_entity.pdbx_description
1 polymer ?
#
loop_
_entity_poly.entity_id
_entity_poly.type
_entity_poly.pdbx_seq_one_letter_code
_entity_poly.pdbx_strand_id
1 'polypeptide(L)' 'VGDLTLVNAAWYYPQPTAPYAAMCDYIAFYPGKMEACYMDGERVQSQPGDFYGGWITQDIIGPFKGGPGTRGW' A
#
# COMPACT_ATOMS: atom_id res chain seq x y z
N VAL A 1 -4.83 7.13 -15.73
CA VAL A 1 -6.20 6.70 -16.08
C VAL A 1 -6.83 7.83 -16.85
N GLY A 2 -7.10 7.63 -18.15
CA GLY A 2 -7.20 8.76 -19.06
C GLY A 2 -5.92 9.61 -18.96
N ASP A 3 -6.08 10.91 -18.80
CA ASP A 3 -4.96 11.87 -18.68
C ASP A 3 -4.36 11.97 -17.25
N LEU A 4 -4.97 11.31 -16.25
CA LEU A 4 -4.47 11.34 -14.87
C LEU A 4 -3.22 10.46 -14.73
N THR A 5 -2.12 11.07 -14.34
CA THR A 5 -0.85 10.39 -14.01
C THR A 5 -0.47 10.68 -12.57
N LEU A 6 -0.08 9.65 -11.82
CA LEU A 6 0.37 9.78 -10.44
C LEU A 6 1.84 9.38 -10.31
N VAL A 7 2.63 10.29 -9.74
CA VAL A 7 4.07 10.06 -9.53
C VAL A 7 4.29 9.22 -8.27
N ASN A 8 5.20 8.25 -8.37
CA ASN A 8 5.60 7.36 -7.26
C ASN A 8 4.38 6.69 -6.57
N ALA A 9 3.42 6.21 -7.36
CA ALA A 9 2.19 5.57 -6.85
C ALA A 9 2.33 4.06 -6.65
N ALA A 10 3.28 3.44 -7.34
CA ALA A 10 3.49 2.01 -7.34
C ALA A 10 4.99 1.68 -7.38
N TRP A 11 5.33 0.47 -6.95
CA TRP A 11 6.67 -0.10 -7.02
C TRP A 11 6.57 -1.61 -7.28
N TYR A 12 7.67 -2.20 -7.73
CA TYR A 12 7.81 -3.64 -7.90
C TYR A 12 9.29 -4.01 -7.79
N TYR A 13 9.56 -5.30 -7.64
CA TYR A 13 10.91 -5.83 -7.52
C TYR A 13 11.19 -6.75 -8.72
N PRO A 14 11.94 -6.31 -9.75
CA PRO A 14 12.28 -7.15 -10.91
C PRO A 14 13.35 -8.20 -10.60
N GLN A 15 14.11 -8.01 -9.52
CA GLN A 15 15.17 -8.92 -9.09
C GLN A 15 15.15 -9.04 -7.56
N PRO A 16 14.10 -9.66 -6.98
CA PRO A 16 14.01 -9.86 -5.54
C PRO A 16 15.10 -10.84 -5.06
N THR A 17 15.49 -10.75 -3.78
CA THR A 17 16.38 -11.76 -3.19
C THR A 17 15.70 -13.12 -3.12
N ALA A 18 16.48 -14.21 -3.08
CA ALA A 18 15.97 -15.58 -3.20
C ALA A 18 14.76 -15.92 -2.30
N PRO A 19 14.70 -15.50 -1.01
CA PRO A 19 13.53 -15.76 -0.17
C PRO A 19 12.22 -15.12 -0.67
N TYR A 20 12.29 -14.09 -1.51
CA TYR A 20 11.14 -13.35 -2.04
C TYR A 20 10.99 -13.52 -3.56
N ALA A 21 11.61 -14.54 -4.17
CA ALA A 21 11.53 -14.78 -5.62
C ALA A 21 10.09 -14.81 -6.16
N ALA A 22 9.13 -15.26 -5.34
CA ALA A 22 7.72 -15.32 -5.68
C ALA A 22 7.07 -13.94 -5.98
N MET A 23 7.66 -12.82 -5.52
CA MET A 23 7.13 -11.47 -5.78
C MET A 23 7.73 -10.81 -7.04
N CYS A 24 8.54 -11.53 -7.82
CA CYS A 24 9.14 -10.99 -9.05
C CYS A 24 8.05 -10.43 -9.98
N ASP A 25 8.22 -9.19 -10.40
CA ASP A 25 7.29 -8.47 -11.29
C ASP A 25 5.87 -8.24 -10.74
N TYR A 26 5.61 -8.53 -9.46
CA TYR A 26 4.37 -8.14 -8.79
C TYR A 26 4.40 -6.66 -8.40
N ILE A 27 3.30 -5.96 -8.70
CA ILE A 27 3.15 -4.54 -8.42
C ILE A 27 2.49 -4.34 -7.06
N ALA A 28 3.10 -3.50 -6.23
CA ALA A 28 2.49 -2.93 -5.04
C ALA A 28 2.21 -1.45 -5.26
N PHE A 29 1.16 -0.91 -4.63
CA PHE A 29 0.77 0.49 -4.79
C PHE A 29 0.08 1.06 -3.55
N TYR A 30 0.11 2.39 -3.44
CA TYR A 30 -0.48 3.13 -2.34
C TYR A 30 -2.00 3.22 -2.49
N PRO A 31 -2.81 2.63 -1.58
CA PRO A 31 -4.26 2.73 -1.65
C PRO A 31 -4.74 4.17 -1.43
N GLY A 32 -4.01 4.96 -0.63
CA GLY A 32 -4.28 6.38 -0.41
C GLY A 32 -4.03 7.29 -1.62
N LYS A 33 -3.41 6.76 -2.70
CA LYS A 33 -3.25 7.48 -3.98
C LYS A 33 -4.32 7.07 -5.01
N MET A 34 -5.18 6.12 -4.68
CA MET A 34 -6.27 5.66 -5.56
C MET A 34 -7.61 6.25 -5.10
N GLU A 35 -8.57 6.31 -6.00
CA GLU A 35 -9.94 6.72 -5.66
C GLU A 35 -10.60 5.69 -4.71
N ALA A 36 -10.43 4.41 -5.02
CA ALA A 36 -10.84 3.30 -4.17
C ALA A 36 -10.04 2.03 -4.50
N CYS A 37 -9.77 1.24 -3.46
CA CYS A 37 -9.25 -0.11 -3.57
C CYS A 37 -10.23 -1.06 -2.88
N TYR A 38 -10.45 -2.23 -3.48
CA TYR A 38 -11.32 -3.26 -2.92
C TYR A 38 -10.58 -4.59 -2.80
N MET A 39 -10.72 -5.26 -1.67
CA MET A 39 -10.22 -6.62 -1.42
C MET A 39 -11.42 -7.48 -1.06
N ASP A 40 -11.71 -8.51 -1.84
CA ASP A 40 -12.88 -9.38 -1.65
C ASP A 40 -14.21 -8.63 -1.50
N GLY A 41 -14.35 -7.49 -2.20
CA GLY A 41 -15.52 -6.61 -2.13
C GLY A 41 -15.52 -5.61 -0.96
N GLU A 42 -14.60 -5.74 -0.01
CA GLU A 42 -14.40 -4.79 1.08
C GLU A 42 -13.59 -3.58 0.60
N ARG A 43 -14.04 -2.36 0.91
CA ARG A 43 -13.28 -1.14 0.63
C ARG A 43 -12.12 -1.01 1.61
N VAL A 44 -10.90 -1.01 1.07
CA VAL A 44 -9.67 -0.88 1.85
C VAL A 44 -9.54 0.53 2.42
N GLN A 45 -9.22 0.61 3.71
CA GLN A 45 -8.78 1.85 4.35
C GLN A 45 -7.28 2.01 4.17
N SER A 46 -6.83 3.17 3.65
CA SER A 46 -5.41 3.44 3.54
C SER A 46 -4.80 3.70 4.91
N GLN A 47 -3.68 3.04 5.21
CA GLN A 47 -2.91 3.34 6.42
C GLN A 47 -2.55 4.84 6.47
N PRO A 48 -2.68 5.52 7.63
CA PRO A 48 -2.41 6.95 7.73
C PRO A 48 -1.01 7.35 7.25
N GLY A 49 -0.90 8.57 6.73
CA GLY A 49 0.34 9.10 6.16
C GLY A 49 0.62 8.60 4.74
N ASP A 50 1.78 8.93 4.22
CA ASP A 50 2.21 8.66 2.84
C ASP A 50 3.40 7.70 2.74
N PHE A 51 3.92 7.24 3.88
CA PHE A 51 5.13 6.42 3.95
C PHE A 51 4.86 4.92 3.82
N TYR A 52 3.95 4.36 4.63
CA TYR A 52 3.82 2.91 4.80
C TYR A 52 3.04 2.20 3.68
N GLY A 53 2.09 2.88 3.03
CA GLY A 53 1.29 2.28 1.96
C GLY A 53 0.44 1.07 2.38
N GLY A 54 0.15 0.94 3.68
CA GLY A 54 -0.61 -0.19 4.22
C GLY A 54 -2.06 -0.22 3.75
N TRP A 55 -2.55 -1.45 3.59
CA TRP A 55 -3.92 -1.79 3.23
C TRP A 55 -4.61 -2.31 4.49
N ILE A 56 -5.59 -1.58 5.00
CA ILE A 56 -6.33 -1.97 6.21
C ILE A 56 -7.71 -2.48 5.77
N THR A 57 -8.00 -3.72 6.15
CA THR A 57 -9.32 -4.36 6.04
C THR A 57 -9.88 -4.60 7.45
N GLN A 58 -11.12 -5.07 7.56
CA GLN A 58 -11.80 -5.38 8.82
C GLN A 58 -11.06 -6.43 9.66
N ASP A 59 -10.27 -7.29 9.00
CA ASP A 59 -9.51 -8.36 9.63
C ASP A 59 -8.19 -7.86 10.25
N ILE A 60 -7.78 -6.63 9.95
CA ILE A 60 -6.52 -6.05 10.41
C ILE A 60 -6.81 -5.10 11.58
N ILE A 61 -6.31 -5.46 12.77
CA ILE A 61 -6.47 -4.67 14.00
C ILE A 61 -5.19 -3.87 14.28
N GLY A 62 -5.36 -2.59 14.63
CA GLY A 62 -4.28 -1.65 14.94
C GLY A 62 -3.56 -1.90 16.28
N PRO A 63 -2.68 -0.98 16.72
CA PRO A 63 -2.52 0.39 16.22
C PRO A 63 -1.75 0.48 14.91
N PHE A 64 -2.06 1.50 14.10
CA PHE A 64 -1.42 1.73 12.80
C PHE A 64 -0.41 2.87 12.86
N LYS A 65 0.78 2.66 12.26
CA LYS A 65 1.79 3.73 12.10
C LYS A 65 1.36 4.74 11.04
N GLY A 66 1.94 5.93 11.09
CA GLY A 66 1.75 7.02 10.12
C GLY A 66 0.81 8.13 10.57
N GLY A 67 0.04 7.92 11.64
CA GLY A 67 -0.74 8.97 12.32
C GLY A 67 0.12 9.84 13.26
N PRO A 68 -0.43 10.96 13.78
CA PRO A 68 0.24 11.77 14.79
C PRO A 68 0.72 10.92 15.98
N GLY A 69 1.95 11.16 16.46
CA GLY A 69 2.52 10.44 17.61
C GLY A 69 3.08 9.04 17.31
N THR A 70 3.08 8.58 16.05
CA THR A 70 3.59 7.24 15.67
C THR A 70 4.93 7.24 14.92
N ARG A 71 5.58 8.40 14.79
CA ARG A 71 6.89 8.55 14.12
C ARG A 71 8.03 8.19 15.07
N GLY A 72 9.09 7.56 14.55
CA GLY A 72 10.35 7.34 15.29
C GLY A 72 10.37 6.14 16.25
N TRP A 73 9.38 5.23 16.13
CA TRP A 73 9.38 3.91 16.79
C TRP A 73 10.31 2.93 16.12
#